data_AF-T1B375-F1
#
_entry.id   AF-T1B375-F1
#
_cell.length_a   1.000
_cell.length_b   1.000
_cell.length_c   1.000
_cell.angle_alpha   90.00
_cell.angle_beta   90.00
_cell.angle_gamma   90.00
#
_symmetry.space_group_name_H-M   'P 1'
#
loop_
_entity.id
_entity.type
_entity.pdbx_description
1 polymer ?
#
loop_
_entity_poly.entity_id
_entity_poly.type
_entity_poly.pdbx_seq_one_letter_code
_entity_poly.pdbx_strand_id
1 'polypeptide(L)'
;MFFVLIMPGYRKYRSGPYRRGPNSNSGNQYDQTTERIKKLDMRKEEEFRFLLSKIIETLPDSVRGAIKGSVYSIASKKSTKEAKDYIMKKKEEGVIDSKTEKKLIDLVFDYSKYR
;
A
#
# COMPACT_ATOMS: atom_id res chain seq x y z
N MET A 1 -1.53 -54.09 -29.87
CA MET A 1 -1.82 -53.15 -28.76
C MET A 1 -2.77 -52.09 -29.30
N PHE A 2 -4.06 -52.24 -29.01
CA PHE A 2 -5.13 -51.33 -29.44
C PHE A 2 -5.23 -50.18 -28.43
N PHE A 3 -5.03 -48.93 -28.88
CA PHE A 3 -5.39 -47.74 -28.10
C PHE A 3 -6.75 -47.22 -28.57
N VAL A 4 -7.69 -47.37 -27.64
CA VAL A 4 -9.08 -46.91 -27.67
C VAL A 4 -9.11 -45.39 -27.57
N LEU A 5 -9.74 -44.71 -28.53
CA LEU A 5 -10.11 -43.30 -28.45
C LEU A 5 -11.60 -43.18 -28.76
N ILE A 6 -12.41 -43.54 -27.78
CA ILE A 6 -13.85 -43.29 -27.76
C ILE A 6 -14.05 -41.99 -26.99
N MET A 7 -14.31 -40.91 -27.71
CA MET A 7 -14.86 -39.67 -27.15
C MET A 7 -16.40 -39.77 -27.14
N PRO A 8 -17.05 -39.59 -25.99
CA PRO A 8 -18.45 -39.21 -25.99
C PRO A 8 -18.68 -37.87 -25.28
N GLY A 9 -19.43 -37.01 -25.97
CA GLY A 9 -20.52 -36.28 -25.33
C GLY A 9 -20.23 -34.85 -24.88
N TYR A 10 -20.43 -33.91 -25.80
CA TYR A 10 -20.73 -32.51 -25.46
C TYR A 10 -22.02 -32.47 -24.63
N ARG A 11 -21.87 -32.19 -23.32
CA ARG A 11 -22.97 -32.09 -22.36
C ARG A 11 -23.70 -30.75 -22.55
N LYS A 12 -24.96 -30.80 -22.98
CA LYS A 12 -25.84 -29.64 -23.11
C LYS A 12 -26.01 -28.92 -21.77
N TYR A 13 -25.68 -27.62 -21.72
CA TYR A 13 -26.11 -26.74 -20.64
C TYR A 13 -27.60 -26.40 -20.82
N ARG A 14 -28.45 -26.96 -19.96
CA ARG A 14 -29.84 -26.50 -19.76
C ARG A 14 -29.78 -25.23 -18.91
N SER A 15 -30.01 -24.08 -19.54
CA SER A 15 -30.34 -22.81 -18.87
C SER A 15 -31.75 -22.92 -18.28
N GLY A 16 -31.84 -23.12 -16.96
CA GLY A 16 -33.08 -22.98 -16.21
C GLY A 16 -33.36 -21.50 -15.89
N PRO A 17 -34.64 -21.09 -15.78
CA PRO A 17 -35.00 -19.69 -15.55
C PRO A 17 -34.61 -19.25 -14.13
N TYR A 18 -34.01 -18.07 -14.05
CA TYR A 18 -33.64 -17.38 -12.83
C TYR A 18 -34.86 -17.22 -11.91
N ARG A 19 -34.95 -18.07 -10.88
CA ARG A 19 -35.87 -17.85 -9.76
C ARG A 19 -35.39 -16.63 -8.99
N ARG A 20 -36.20 -15.57 -9.01
CA ARG A 20 -36.20 -14.46 -8.05
C ARG A 20 -36.05 -15.03 -6.64
N GLY A 21 -34.87 -14.88 -6.05
CA GLY A 21 -34.63 -15.09 -4.63
C GLY A 21 -35.01 -13.83 -3.84
N PRO A 22 -35.57 -13.97 -2.63
CA PRO A 22 -36.06 -12.87 -1.85
C PRO A 22 -34.95 -12.02 -1.23
N ASN A 23 -35.22 -10.71 -1.23
CA ASN A 23 -34.71 -9.64 -0.38
C ASN A 23 -33.87 -10.10 0.83
N SER A 24 -32.55 -10.14 0.65
CA SER A 24 -31.59 -10.19 1.75
C SER A 24 -31.23 -8.78 2.16
N ASN A 25 -32.04 -8.26 3.09
CA ASN A 25 -31.67 -7.22 4.02
C ASN A 25 -30.59 -7.82 4.93
N SER A 26 -29.33 -7.75 4.51
CA SER A 26 -28.19 -8.30 5.27
C SER A 26 -26.93 -7.52 4.94
N GLY A 27 -26.24 -7.14 5.99
CA GLY A 27 -24.92 -6.56 5.92
C GLY A 27 -24.89 -5.20 6.59
N ASN A 28 -24.78 -5.23 7.92
CA ASN A 28 -24.20 -4.18 8.73
C ASN A 28 -23.31 -3.25 7.89
N GLN A 29 -23.74 -2.00 7.73
CA GLN A 29 -22.81 -0.93 7.41
C GLN A 29 -21.81 -0.95 8.56
N TYR A 30 -20.64 -1.53 8.29
CA TYR A 30 -19.49 -1.40 9.15
C TYR A 30 -19.37 0.09 9.42
N ASP A 31 -19.63 0.44 10.67
CA ASP A 31 -19.32 1.71 11.29
C ASP A 31 -17.95 2.12 10.73
N GLN A 32 -17.96 3.08 9.80
CA GLN A 32 -16.75 3.77 9.38
C GLN A 32 -16.37 4.68 10.54
N THR A 33 -15.98 4.08 11.66
CA THR A 33 -14.97 4.65 12.54
C THR A 33 -13.73 4.76 11.66
N THR A 34 -13.73 5.81 10.85
CA THR A 34 -12.57 6.34 10.18
C THR A 34 -11.71 6.81 11.33
N GLU A 35 -10.97 5.87 11.93
CA GLU A 35 -9.89 6.20 12.84
C GLU A 35 -9.12 7.29 12.14
N ARG A 36 -8.96 8.43 12.82
CA ARG A 36 -8.36 9.62 12.23
C ARG A 36 -6.87 9.38 12.03
N ILE A 37 -6.53 8.50 11.10
CA ILE A 37 -5.17 8.06 10.85
C ILE A 37 -4.50 9.20 10.11
N LYS A 38 -3.44 9.72 10.74
CA LYS A 38 -2.52 10.65 10.10
C LYS A 38 -1.94 10.00 8.83
N LYS A 39 -2.42 10.48 7.69
CA LYS A 39 -1.96 10.07 6.36
C LYS A 39 -1.32 11.26 5.66
N LEU A 40 -0.50 10.98 4.66
CA LEU A 40 0.10 12.01 3.81
C LEU A 40 -1.01 12.86 3.17
N ASP A 41 -0.86 14.19 3.22
CA ASP A 41 -1.76 15.08 2.50
C ASP A 41 -1.51 14.95 0.99
N MET A 42 -2.45 14.33 0.26
CA MET A 42 -2.31 14.09 -1.18
C MET A 42 -2.24 15.38 -2.00
N ARG A 43 -2.60 16.55 -1.42
CA ARG A 43 -2.41 17.85 -2.07
C ARG A 43 -0.95 18.30 -2.12
N LYS A 44 -0.10 17.77 -1.23
CA LYS A 44 1.32 18.08 -1.14
C LYS A 44 2.20 16.90 -1.55
N GLU A 45 1.62 15.93 -2.26
CA GLU A 45 2.30 14.70 -2.62
C GLU A 45 3.54 14.94 -3.49
N GLU A 46 3.44 15.84 -4.47
CA GLU A 46 4.54 16.17 -5.37
C GLU A 46 5.70 16.83 -4.62
N GLU A 47 5.39 17.76 -3.72
CA GLU A 47 6.35 18.45 -2.86
C GLU A 47 7.05 17.46 -1.92
N PHE A 48 6.28 16.57 -1.28
CA PHE A 48 6.81 15.50 -0.46
C PHE A 48 7.76 14.59 -1.25
N ARG A 49 7.35 14.17 -2.46
CA ARG A 49 8.17 13.30 -3.33
C ARG A 49 9.45 13.99 -3.78
N PHE A 50 9.39 15.30 -4.06
CA PHE A 50 10.56 16.10 -4.41
C PHE A 50 11.55 16.19 -3.24
N LEU A 51 11.08 16.59 -2.06
CA LEU A 51 11.91 16.70 -0.86
C LEU A 51 12.46 15.35 -0.39
N LEU A 52 11.64 14.30 -0.43
CA LEU A 52 12.09 12.93 -0.17
C LEU A 52 13.25 12.57 -1.10
N SER A 53 13.13 12.88 -2.39
CA SER A 53 14.20 12.65 -3.38
C SER A 53 15.47 13.41 -3.05
N LYS A 54 15.35 14.66 -2.56
CA LYS A 54 16.50 15.46 -2.13
C LYS A 54 17.20 14.92 -0.89
N ILE A 55 16.45 14.40 0.07
CA ILE A 55 17.01 13.82 1.30
C ILE A 55 17.75 12.52 1.02
N ILE A 56 17.21 11.67 0.13
CA ILE A 56 17.82 10.38 -0.24
C ILE A 56 18.89 10.52 -1.34
N GLU A 57 19.05 11.69 -1.95
CA GLU A 57 20.12 11.97 -2.93
C GLU A 57 21.51 11.79 -2.31
N THR A 58 21.63 11.95 -0.99
CA THR A 58 22.88 11.69 -0.26
C THR A 58 23.13 10.21 0.02
N LEU A 59 22.15 9.32 -0.26
CA LEU A 59 22.28 7.87 -0.07
C LEU A 59 22.82 7.19 -1.34
N PRO A 60 23.44 6.00 -1.20
CA PRO A 60 23.86 5.19 -2.34
C PRO A 60 22.67 4.81 -3.25
N ASP A 61 22.89 4.82 -4.56
CA ASP A 61 21.84 4.50 -5.55
C ASP A 61 21.22 3.11 -5.34
N SER A 62 21.99 2.15 -4.85
CA SER A 62 21.54 0.79 -4.53
C SER A 62 20.37 0.72 -3.55
N VAL A 63 20.28 1.69 -2.62
CA VAL A 63 19.23 1.72 -1.57
C VAL A 63 18.25 2.87 -1.76
N ARG A 64 18.63 3.89 -2.54
CA ARG A 64 17.82 5.10 -2.80
C ARG A 64 16.44 4.76 -3.34
N GLY A 65 16.36 3.92 -4.38
CA GLY A 65 15.09 3.54 -5.01
C GLY A 65 14.16 2.80 -4.05
N ALA A 66 14.72 1.85 -3.28
CA ALA A 66 13.98 1.08 -2.30
C ALA A 66 13.41 1.96 -1.19
N ILE A 67 14.24 2.82 -0.60
CA ILE A 67 13.81 3.74 0.48
C ILE A 67 12.75 4.71 -0.03
N LYS A 68 12.95 5.31 -1.22
CA LYS A 68 11.97 6.21 -1.83
C LYS A 68 10.60 5.54 -1.97
N GLY A 69 10.58 4.36 -2.59
CA GLY A 69 9.34 3.63 -2.85
C GLY A 69 8.64 3.17 -1.57
N SER A 70 9.40 2.65 -0.61
CA SER A 70 8.88 2.20 0.68
C SER A 70 8.34 3.35 1.51
N VAL A 71 9.12 4.42 1.73
CA VAL A 71 8.70 5.58 2.54
C VAL A 71 7.46 6.23 1.93
N TYR A 72 7.44 6.46 0.61
CA TYR A 72 6.28 7.01 -0.08
C TYR A 72 5.04 6.11 0.06
N SER A 73 5.19 4.81 -0.17
CA SER A 73 4.06 3.86 -0.08
C SER A 73 3.50 3.78 1.34
N ILE A 74 4.36 3.77 2.36
CA ILE A 74 3.94 3.66 3.76
C ILE A 74 3.29 4.97 4.24
N ALA A 75 3.91 6.12 3.94
CA ALA A 75 3.37 7.44 4.33
C ALA A 75 2.01 7.73 3.67
N SER A 76 1.84 7.31 2.41
CA SER A 76 0.59 7.51 1.65
C SER A 76 -0.51 6.53 2.06
N LYS A 77 -0.20 5.22 2.16
CA LYS A 77 -1.23 4.17 2.31
C LYS A 77 -1.55 3.83 3.77
N LYS A 78 -0.55 3.88 4.64
CA LYS A 78 -0.65 3.34 6.00
C LYS A 78 -0.79 4.44 7.03
N SER A 79 0.32 4.81 7.68
CA SER A 79 0.37 5.85 8.70
C SER A 79 1.78 6.42 8.79
N THR A 80 1.86 7.64 9.31
CA THR A 80 3.14 8.34 9.52
C THR A 80 3.97 7.70 10.62
N LYS A 81 3.33 7.00 11.57
CA LYS A 81 4.00 6.17 12.59
C LYS A 81 4.74 4.99 11.94
N GLU A 82 4.08 4.25 11.04
CA GLU A 82 4.73 3.16 10.33
C GLU A 82 5.89 3.62 9.44
N ALA A 83 5.76 4.81 8.82
CA ALA A 83 6.84 5.38 8.04
C ALA A 83 8.05 5.71 8.92
N LYS A 84 7.83 6.28 10.12
CA LYS A 84 8.89 6.52 11.12
C LYS A 84 9.56 5.21 11.56
N ASP A 85 8.79 4.19 11.91
CA ASP A 85 9.33 2.88 12.30
C ASP A 85 10.19 2.27 11.20
N TYR A 86 9.76 2.38 9.93
CA TYR A 86 10.57 1.94 8.80
C TYR A 86 11.91 2.68 8.70
N ILE A 87 11.89 4.02 8.81
CA ILE A 87 13.11 4.85 8.76
C ILE A 87 14.05 4.48 9.90
N MET A 88 13.53 4.30 11.12
CA MET A 88 14.32 3.94 12.30
C MET A 88 14.99 2.57 12.13
N LYS A 89 14.26 1.57 11.62
CA LYS A 89 14.84 0.26 11.27
C LYS A 89 15.97 0.37 10.24
N LYS A 90 15.83 1.22 9.22
CA LYS A 90 16.90 1.44 8.23
C LYS A 90 18.14 2.10 8.81
N LYS A 91 17.99 2.90 9.86
CA LYS A 91 19.13 3.43 10.61
C LYS A 91 19.79 2.35 11.47
N GLU A 92 19.01 1.50 12.13
CA GLU A 92 19.53 0.36 12.91
C GLU A 92 20.27 -0.67 12.04
N GLU A 93 19.79 -0.89 10.81
CA GLU A 93 20.47 -1.72 9.80
C GLU A 93 21.76 -1.07 9.24
N GLY A 94 22.04 0.20 9.57
CA GLY A 94 23.19 0.94 9.06
C GLY A 94 23.05 1.42 7.61
N VAL A 95 21.84 1.39 7.06
CA VAL A 95 21.56 1.79 5.66
C VAL A 95 21.53 3.31 5.51
N ILE A 96 21.08 4.03 6.55
CA ILE A 96 21.00 5.50 6.55
C ILE A 96 21.73 6.08 7.77
N ASP A 97 22.32 7.26 7.59
CA ASP A 97 22.94 8.02 8.68
C ASP A 97 21.89 8.70 9.58
N SER A 98 22.28 9.00 10.82
CA SER A 98 21.44 9.71 11.80
C SER A 98 20.97 11.08 11.31
N LYS A 99 21.75 11.77 10.46
CA LYS A 99 21.31 13.03 9.84
C LYS A 99 20.16 12.81 8.86
N THR A 100 20.25 11.76 8.04
CA THR A 100 19.24 11.42 7.03
C THR A 100 17.97 10.90 7.71
N GLU A 101 18.11 10.08 8.75
CA GLU A 101 17.02 9.62 9.61
C GLU A 101 16.17 10.81 10.11
N LYS A 102 16.81 11.78 10.77
CA LYS A 102 16.11 12.96 11.29
C LYS A 102 15.34 13.70 10.21
N LYS A 103 15.98 13.99 9.06
CA LYS A 103 15.34 14.69 7.94
C LYS A 103 14.13 13.94 7.38
N LEU A 104 14.22 12.61 7.25
CA LEU A 104 13.12 11.80 6.76
C LEU A 104 11.94 11.75 7.75
N ILE A 105 12.23 11.64 9.05
CA ILE A 105 11.20 11.65 10.09
C ILE A 105 10.49 13.01 10.09
N ASP A 106 11.25 14.10 10.04
CA ASP A 106 10.72 15.47 10.03
C ASP A 106 9.81 15.69 8.82
N LEU A 107 10.26 15.29 7.62
CA LEU A 107 9.45 15.33 6.40
C LEU A 107 8.13 14.57 6.54
N VAL A 108 8.17 13.35 7.09
CA VAL A 108 6.97 12.54 7.27
C VAL A 108 6.00 13.20 8.27
N PHE A 109 6.51 13.87 9.30
CA PHE A 109 5.68 14.57 10.28
C PHE A 109 5.12 15.91 9.76
N ASP A 110 5.90 16.68 9.01
CA ASP A 110 5.47 17.96 8.44
C ASP A 110 4.37 17.80 7.39
N TYR A 111 4.43 16.74 6.60
CA TYR A 111 3.45 16.44 5.55
C TYR A 111 2.33 15.49 6.03
N SER A 112 2.31 15.17 7.32
CA SER A 112 1.28 14.35 7.98
C SER A 112 0.11 15.22 8.45
N LYS A 113 -1.07 15.07 7.84
CA LYS A 113 -2.30 15.72 8.32
C LYS A 113 -3.21 14.72 9.03
N TYR A 114 -3.79 15.13 10.17
CA TYR A 114 -4.89 14.36 10.78
C TYR A 114 -6.09 14.42 9.80
N ARG A 115 -6.57 13.27 9.33
CA ARG A 115 -7.76 13.13 8.49
C ARG A 115 -8.79 12.31 9.23
#